data_AF-A0A2W6AUV6-F1
#
_entry.id   AF-A0A2W6AUV6-F1
#
_cell.length_a   1.000
_cell.length_b   1.000
_cell.length_c   1.000
_cell.angle_alpha   90.00
_cell.angle_beta   90.00
_cell.angle_gamma   90.00
#
_symmetry.space_group_name_H-M   'P 1'
#
loop_
_entity.id
_entity.type
_entity.pdbx_description
1 polymer ?
#
loop_
_entity_poly.entity_id
_entity_poly.type
_entity_poly.pdbx_seq_one_letter_code
_entity_poly.pdbx_strand_id
1 'polypeptide(L)' 'MGKPGQPDDRSAWEAKHQRAIKLLEMGYSQTVVARNLGASRTWVNRVYQEWRGQTGNSASG' A
#
# COMPACT_ATOMS: atom_id res chain seq x y z
N MET A 1 9.72 -13.21 -30.15
CA MET A 1 9.61 -13.71 -28.75
C MET A 1 10.10 -12.59 -27.83
N GLY A 2 9.21 -11.75 -27.33
CA GLY A 2 9.60 -10.67 -26.43
C GLY A 2 9.89 -11.22 -25.04
N LYS A 3 11.10 -11.00 -24.54
CA LYS A 3 11.39 -11.00 -23.10
C LYS A 3 11.50 -9.54 -22.67
N PRO A 4 10.42 -8.87 -22.25
CA PRO A 4 10.56 -7.60 -21.57
C PRO A 4 10.74 -7.88 -20.08
N GLY A 5 11.91 -7.54 -19.54
CA GLY A 5 12.10 -7.45 -18.09
C GLY A 5 11.06 -6.49 -17.53
N GLN A 6 10.13 -7.02 -16.74
CA GLN A 6 8.85 -6.44 -16.32
C GLN A 6 8.94 -5.01 -15.75
N PRO A 7 8.56 -3.95 -16.50
CA PRO A 7 8.17 -2.69 -15.89
C PRO A 7 6.75 -2.76 -15.28
N ASP A 8 5.95 -3.75 -15.71
CA ASP A 8 4.53 -3.88 -15.37
C ASP A 8 4.30 -4.20 -13.88
N ASP A 9 5.10 -5.11 -13.30
CA ASP A 9 4.94 -5.52 -11.90
C ASP A 9 5.28 -4.41 -10.91
N ARG A 10 6.27 -3.58 -11.22
CA ARG A 10 6.64 -2.46 -10.34
C ARG A 10 5.55 -1.40 -10.36
N SER A 11 5.04 -1.05 -11.54
CA SER A 11 3.93 -0.09 -11.68
C SER A 11 2.64 -0.62 -11.06
N ALA A 12 2.34 -1.91 -11.22
CA ALA A 12 1.18 -2.55 -10.60
C ALA A 12 1.30 -2.60 -9.06
N TRP A 13 2.50 -2.90 -8.55
CA TRP A 13 2.77 -2.88 -7.10
C TRP A 13 2.59 -1.48 -6.52
N GLU A 14 3.15 -0.46 -7.18
CA GLU A 14 3.09 0.93 -6.72
C GLU A 14 1.65 1.47 -6.76
N ALA A 15 0.89 1.17 -7.81
CA ALA A 15 -0.53 1.50 -7.90
C ALA A 15 -1.35 0.82 -6.80
N LYS A 16 -1.05 -0.46 -6.49
CA LYS A 16 -1.69 -1.20 -5.39
C LYS A 16 -1.34 -0.58 -4.03
N HIS A 17 -0.09 -0.16 -3.84
CA HIS A 17 0.39 0.50 -2.63
C HIS A 17 -0.31 1.84 -2.39
N GLN A 18 -0.37 2.70 -3.42
CA GLN A 18 -1.07 3.99 -3.37
C GLN A 18 -2.57 3.83 -3.04
N ARG A 19 -3.24 2.84 -3.63
CA ARG A 19 -4.64 2.53 -3.31
C ARG A 19 -4.81 2.09 -1.85
N ALA A 20 -3.88 1.31 -1.31
CA ALA A 20 -3.91 0.89 0.09
C ALA A 20 -3.80 2.09 1.04
N ILE A 21 -2.85 3.00 0.78
CA ILE A 21 -2.68 4.23 1.56
C ILE A 21 -3.98 5.06 1.52
N LYS A 22 -4.54 5.31 0.34
CA LYS A 22 -5.76 6.10 0.19
C LYS A 22 -6.95 5.50 0.95
N LEU A 23 -7.09 4.17 0.97
CA LEU A 23 -8.12 3.51 1.78
C LEU A 23 -7.87 3.69 3.28
N LEU A 24 -6.62 3.62 3.73
CA LEU A 24 -6.28 3.88 5.14
C LEU A 24 -6.54 5.34 5.54
N GLU A 25 -6.23 6.31 4.67
CA GLU A 25 -6.53 7.73 4.87
C GLU A 25 -8.03 8.01 4.99
N MET A 26 -8.86 7.30 4.22
CA MET A 26 -10.32 7.37 4.33
C MET A 26 -10.88 6.68 5.60
N GLY A 27 -10.02 6.10 6.45
CA GLY A 27 -10.42 5.45 7.70
C GLY A 27 -10.86 3.99 7.55
N TYR A 28 -10.62 3.34 6.41
CA TYR A 28 -10.92 1.92 6.26
C TYR A 28 -9.99 1.06 7.11
N SER A 29 -10.54 0.00 7.71
CA SER A 29 -9.75 -0.96 8.48
C SER A 29 -8.82 -1.79 7.58
N GLN A 30 -7.65 -2.17 8.11
CA GLN A 30 -6.67 -2.99 7.38
C GLN A 30 -7.27 -4.27 6.77
N THR A 31 -8.26 -4.88 7.44
CA THR A 31 -8.97 -6.07 6.93
C THR A 31 -9.77 -5.76 5.67
N VAL A 32 -10.45 -4.61 5.62
CA VAL A 32 -11.20 -4.17 4.45
C VAL A 32 -10.24 -3.85 3.30
N VAL A 33 -9.13 -3.18 3.58
CA VAL A 33 -8.08 -2.88 2.59
C VAL A 33 -7.49 -4.17 1.99
N ALA A 34 -7.17 -5.16 2.84
CA ALA A 34 -6.66 -6.46 2.40
C ALA A 34 -7.64 -7.19 1.46
N ARG A 35 -8.93 -7.19 1.82
CA ARG A 35 -9.99 -7.81 1.00
C ARG A 35 -10.20 -7.06 -0.31
N ASN A 36 -10.25 -5.73 -0.26
CA ASN A 36 -10.50 -4.89 -1.43
C ASN A 36 -9.37 -5.00 -2.47
N LEU A 37 -8.12 -5.09 -2.00
CA LEU A 37 -6.95 -5.16 -2.87
C LEU A 37 -6.48 -6.58 -3.18
N GLY A 38 -7.12 -7.62 -2.63
CA GLY A 38 -6.63 -8.99 -2.71
C GLY A 38 -5.18 -9.08 -2.23
N ALA A 39 -4.88 -8.49 -1.08
CA ALA A 39 -3.54 -8.40 -0.52
C ALA A 39 -3.44 -9.17 0.81
N SER A 40 -2.27 -9.69 1.10
CA SER A 40 -2.01 -10.38 2.37
C SER A 40 -2.07 -9.40 3.54
N ARG A 41 -2.57 -9.88 4.68
CA ARG A 41 -2.68 -9.08 5.92
C ARG A 41 -1.33 -8.50 6.36
N THR A 42 -0.24 -9.27 6.19
CA THR A 42 1.13 -8.84 6.47
C THR A 42 1.55 -7.65 5.61
N TRP A 43 1.21 -7.67 4.32
CA TRP A 43 1.52 -6.57 3.41
C TRP A 43 0.76 -5.31 3.81
N VAL A 44 -0.55 -5.42 4.08
CA VAL A 44 -1.36 -4.27 4.52
C VAL A 44 -0.88 -3.70 5.88
N ASN A 45 -0.46 -4.57 6.82
CA ASN A 45 0.12 -4.11 8.08
C ASN A 45 1.41 -3.31 7.87
N ARG A 46 2.28 -3.75 6.95
CA ARG A 46 3.48 -3.00 6.57
C ARG A 46 3.13 -1.63 5.99
N VAL A 47 2.21 -1.58 5.02
CA VAL A 47 1.73 -0.31 4.42
C VAL A 47 1.13 0.60 5.50
N TYR A 48 0.36 0.05 6.43
CA TYR A 48 -0.20 0.80 7.54
C TYR A 48 0.87 1.39 8.46
N GLN A 49 1.90 0.62 8.82
CA GLN A 49 3.03 1.10 9.62
C GLN A 49 3.81 2.20 8.90
N GLU A 50 4.03 2.06 7.58
CA GLU A 50 4.69 3.08 6.75
C GLU A 50 3.86 4.37 6.71
N TRP A 51 2.56 4.26 6.46
CA TRP A 51 1.63 5.40 6.48
C TRP A 51 1.57 6.07 7.86
N ARG A 52 1.41 5.28 8.94
CA ARG A 52 1.39 5.80 10.32
C ARG A 52 2.71 6.44 10.71
N GLY A 53 3.84 5.86 10.30
CA GLY A 53 5.17 6.41 10.52
C GLY A 53 5.39 7.73 9.79
N GLN A 54 4.89 7.85 8.55
CA GLN A 54 4.92 9.12 7.80
C GLN A 54 4.04 10.19 8.46
N THR A 55 2.82 9.84 8.88
CA THR A 55 1.94 10.79 9.60
C THR A 55 2.47 11.19 10.99
N GLY A 56 3.20 10.29 11.65
CA GLY A 56 3.82 10.54 12.96
C GLY A 56 5.13 11.33 12.88
N ASN A 57 5.85 11.25 11.77
CA ASN A 57 7.10 11.99 11.55
C ASN A 57 6.85 13.47 11.19
N SER A 58 5.60 13.89 10.95
CA SER A 58 5.22 15.30 10.80
C SER A 58 5.00 16.03 12.14
N ALA A 59 5.15 15.35 13.29
CA ALA A 59 4.97 15.95 14.62
C ALA A 59 6.31 16.31 15.31
N SER A 60 7.42 16.36 14.59
CA SER A 60 8.75 16.70 15.13
C SER A 60 9.49 17.61 14.15
N GLY A 61 9.08 18.88 14.12
CA GLY A 61 9.72 19.97 13.38
C GLY A 61 9.28 21.30 13.96
#